data_AF-A0A0Q0DYP8-F1
#
_entry.id   AF-A0A0Q0DYP8-F1
#
_cell.length_a   1.000
_cell.length_b   1.000
_cell.length_c   1.000
_cell.angle_alpha   90.00
_cell.angle_beta   90.00
_cell.angle_gamma   90.00
#
_symmetry.space_group_name_H-M   'P 1'
#
loop_
_entity.id
_entity.type
_entity.pdbx_description
1 polymer ?
#
loop_
_entity_poly.entity_id
_entity_poly.type
_entity_poly.pdbx_seq_one_letter_code
_entity_poly.pdbx_strand_id
1 'polypeptide(L)'
;MSRIIYPLSISYMRRRLALAIFFPFDTADVENRGLNEGRSQRYKLKAEDLKQCKYPDSRGGARNRNMNIGALAQLRNYRELIIPRLTGIIAALGLAKKQHERVLLIDMWRVAHFCRAVPLQSRLSELTSRAVPLQSRLSELTNKSENYATVEACTSVLFKVSFGILDTISEAVKMGHHVTDCWSPEDYYNFANSQGRLIGRNEVCAAPKQLFISFLQDFSDAFYLADELSEKSRAASYLEYRTSMIISDIQWKLHVFSYAFELARVVSCKKNLSAENNAYIFSRHTTPYCNDAVAASNEAKPLEADITAPFIKISFNNGTDESLDFAFIACINWLEDVINIKPPEQYLSDNESGLNKALVFLQCCEDALFKLIVPRIANEIYRYTISDLEHFFGDITSVATTTK
;
A
#
# COMPACT_ATOMS: atom_id res chain seq x y z
N MET A 1 -2.34 -9.46 25.68
CA MET A 1 -2.63 -8.32 24.78
C MET A 1 -3.60 -8.80 23.72
N SER A 2 -4.79 -8.21 23.74
CA SER A 2 -5.94 -8.52 22.88
C SER A 2 -5.60 -8.36 21.40
N ARG A 3 -5.99 -9.36 20.62
CA ARG A 3 -6.02 -9.34 19.15
C ARG A 3 -6.63 -8.04 18.65
N ILE A 4 -5.87 -7.25 17.91
CA ILE A 4 -6.48 -6.46 16.84
C ILE A 4 -6.24 -7.27 15.56
N ILE A 5 -7.08 -8.29 15.42
CA ILE A 5 -7.61 -8.62 14.09
C ILE A 5 -8.33 -7.34 13.70
N TYR A 6 -7.93 -6.75 12.58
CA TYR A 6 -8.53 -5.57 11.95
C TYR A 6 -10.01 -5.38 12.37
N PRO A 7 -10.47 -4.18 12.74
CA PRO A 7 -11.77 -4.00 13.41
C PRO A 7 -12.97 -4.49 12.59
N LEU A 8 -12.78 -4.76 11.30
CA LEU A 8 -13.81 -5.25 10.39
C LEU A 8 -13.73 -6.75 10.17
N SER A 9 -14.90 -7.41 10.24
CA SER A 9 -15.01 -8.85 10.01
C SER A 9 -14.64 -9.23 8.58
N ILE A 10 -14.05 -10.42 8.38
CA ILE A 10 -13.76 -10.96 7.04
C ILE A 10 -15.04 -11.02 6.18
N SER A 11 -16.19 -11.33 6.78
CA SER A 11 -17.49 -11.35 6.10
C SER A 11 -17.93 -9.98 5.59
N TYR A 12 -17.55 -8.90 6.28
CA TYR A 12 -17.78 -7.53 5.83
C TYR A 12 -16.91 -7.21 4.61
N MET A 13 -15.60 -7.51 4.70
CA MET A 13 -14.63 -7.23 3.62
C MET A 13 -14.90 -8.03 2.34
N ARG A 14 -15.37 -9.28 2.45
CA ARG A 14 -15.70 -10.13 1.29
C ARG A 14 -16.76 -9.55 0.36
N ARG A 15 -17.63 -8.70 0.89
CA ARG A 15 -18.70 -8.03 0.13
C ARG A 15 -18.28 -6.65 -0.39
N ARG A 16 -17.10 -6.17 -0.02
CA ARG A 16 -16.65 -4.79 -0.24
C ARG A 16 -15.20 -4.81 -0.69
N LEU A 17 -14.97 -5.16 -1.95
CA LEU A 17 -13.63 -5.33 -2.52
C LEU A 17 -12.77 -4.07 -2.43
N ALA A 18 -13.36 -2.90 -2.67
CA ALA A 18 -12.66 -1.63 -2.55
C ALA A 18 -12.16 -1.38 -1.11
N LEU A 19 -12.83 -1.90 -0.08
CA LEU A 19 -12.30 -1.84 1.28
C LEU A 19 -11.37 -3.03 1.58
N ALA A 20 -11.56 -4.18 0.92
CA ALA A 20 -10.77 -5.40 1.14
C ALA A 20 -9.27 -5.22 0.89
N ILE A 21 -8.87 -4.23 0.09
CA ILE A 21 -7.45 -3.93 -0.17
C ILE A 21 -6.67 -3.52 1.10
N PHE A 22 -7.37 -3.02 2.13
CA PHE A 22 -6.76 -2.61 3.40
C PHE A 22 -6.57 -3.78 4.36
N PHE A 23 -7.10 -4.96 4.01
CA PHE A 23 -6.93 -6.16 4.80
C PHE A 23 -5.42 -6.51 4.88
N PRO A 24 -4.87 -6.73 6.09
CA PRO A 24 -3.45 -7.06 6.24
C PRO A 24 -3.07 -8.26 5.37
N PHE A 25 -1.99 -8.11 4.59
CA PHE A 25 -1.49 -9.15 3.70
C PHE A 25 -0.74 -10.23 4.49
N ASP A 26 -1.45 -10.96 5.34
CA ASP A 26 -0.88 -11.98 6.21
C ASP A 26 -0.88 -13.35 5.52
N THR A 27 -0.01 -13.47 4.51
CA THR A 27 0.18 -14.65 3.65
C THR A 27 1.62 -15.15 3.75
N ALA A 28 1.83 -16.45 3.53
CA ALA A 28 3.16 -17.04 3.48
C ALA A 28 3.70 -17.24 2.06
N ASP A 29 5.01 -17.26 1.94
CA ASP A 29 5.71 -17.71 0.74
C ASP A 29 5.80 -19.23 0.65
N VAL A 30 6.45 -19.72 -0.42
CA VAL A 30 6.64 -21.17 -0.66
C VAL A 30 7.42 -21.90 0.44
N GLU A 31 8.15 -21.20 1.29
CA GLU A 31 8.89 -21.76 2.44
C GLU A 31 8.12 -21.56 3.76
N ASN A 32 6.84 -21.22 3.68
CA ASN A 32 5.95 -20.96 4.81
C ASN A 32 6.41 -19.78 5.69
N ARG A 33 7.11 -18.80 5.11
CA ARG A 33 7.51 -17.57 5.80
C ARG A 33 6.55 -16.44 5.48
N GLY A 34 6.17 -15.67 6.50
CA GLY A 34 5.27 -14.54 6.31
C GLY A 34 5.85 -13.49 5.37
N LEU A 35 5.06 -13.01 4.42
CA LEU A 35 5.45 -11.91 3.54
C LEU A 35 5.67 -10.61 4.29
N ASN A 36 4.84 -10.33 5.30
CA ASN A 36 5.02 -9.22 6.23
C ASN A 36 5.94 -9.66 7.39
N GLU A 37 7.21 -9.92 7.09
CA GLU A 37 8.19 -10.40 8.08
C GLU A 37 8.19 -9.54 9.35
N GLY A 38 8.07 -10.17 10.52
CA GLY A 38 8.01 -9.47 11.81
C GLY A 38 6.67 -8.79 12.15
N ARG A 39 5.80 -8.53 11.17
CA ARG A 39 4.44 -7.97 11.36
C ARG A 39 3.31 -8.98 11.15
N SER A 40 3.62 -10.12 10.54
CA SER A 40 2.72 -11.23 10.34
C SER A 40 2.19 -11.75 11.67
N GLN A 41 0.86 -11.80 11.83
CA GLN A 41 0.23 -12.35 13.03
C GLN A 41 0.15 -13.88 12.95
N ARG A 42 0.06 -14.44 11.74
CA ARG A 42 -0.09 -15.87 11.45
C ARG A 42 1.24 -16.60 11.26
N TYR A 43 2.16 -15.99 10.51
CA TYR A 43 3.40 -16.61 10.06
C TYR A 43 4.61 -15.91 10.71
N LYS A 44 4.83 -16.24 11.99
CA LYS A 44 5.95 -15.67 12.76
C LYS A 44 7.29 -16.15 12.21
N LEU A 45 8.30 -15.28 12.27
CA LEU A 45 9.69 -15.65 11.98
C LEU A 45 10.15 -16.72 12.95
N LYS A 46 10.84 -17.74 12.44
CA LYS A 46 11.41 -18.80 13.26
C LYS A 46 12.76 -18.38 13.81
N ALA A 47 13.21 -19.00 14.90
CA ALA A 47 14.53 -18.74 15.46
C ALA A 47 15.67 -19.02 14.46
N GLU A 48 15.49 -20.02 13.59
CA GLU A 48 16.46 -20.38 12.54
C GLU A 48 16.61 -19.33 11.44
N ASP A 49 15.58 -18.50 11.20
CA ASP A 49 15.63 -17.38 10.26
C ASP A 49 16.49 -16.22 10.79
N LEU A 50 16.81 -16.25 12.09
CA LEU A 50 17.42 -15.14 12.82
C LEU A 50 18.84 -15.49 13.27
N LYS A 51 19.82 -14.66 12.89
CA LYS A 51 21.19 -14.74 13.44
C LYS A 51 21.67 -13.40 13.95
N GLN A 52 22.51 -13.40 14.98
CA GLN A 52 23.17 -12.17 15.42
C GLN A 52 23.98 -11.57 14.26
N CYS A 53 23.85 -10.26 14.07
CA CYS A 53 24.58 -9.58 13.02
C CYS A 53 26.08 -9.53 13.30
N LYS A 54 26.88 -9.88 12.29
CA LYS A 54 28.36 -9.85 12.36
C LYS A 54 28.97 -8.55 11.85
N TYR A 55 28.16 -7.64 11.30
CA TYR A 55 28.63 -6.41 10.64
C TYR A 55 28.45 -5.21 11.59
N PRO A 56 29.53 -4.69 12.18
CA PRO A 56 29.45 -3.61 13.17
C PRO A 56 29.07 -2.26 12.55
N ASP A 57 29.34 -2.08 11.26
CA ASP A 57 29.06 -0.90 10.45
C ASP A 57 27.60 -0.81 9.98
N SER A 58 26.92 -1.95 9.80
CA SER A 58 25.58 -1.98 9.17
C SER A 58 24.42 -1.58 10.09
N ARG A 59 24.67 -1.16 11.35
CA ARG A 59 23.62 -1.07 12.39
C ARG A 59 23.66 0.10 13.36
N GLY A 60 24.45 1.15 13.10
CA GLY A 60 24.48 2.33 13.99
C GLY A 60 24.72 2.00 15.48
N GLY A 61 25.53 0.96 15.76
CA GLY A 61 25.84 0.53 17.13
C GLY A 61 24.87 -0.49 17.77
N ALA A 62 23.79 -0.90 17.09
CA ALA A 62 22.82 -1.86 17.64
C ALA A 62 23.30 -3.33 17.59
N ARG A 63 24.29 -3.68 18.44
CA ARG A 63 24.89 -5.03 18.55
C ARG A 63 23.90 -6.15 18.93
N ASN A 64 22.73 -5.80 19.45
CA ASN A 64 21.73 -6.75 19.98
C ASN A 64 20.60 -7.08 18.99
N ARG A 65 20.64 -6.58 17.74
CA ARG A 65 19.62 -6.89 16.75
C ARG A 65 19.98 -8.15 15.94
N ASN A 66 18.99 -8.96 15.60
CA ASN A 66 19.16 -10.13 14.72
C ASN A 66 19.11 -9.75 13.23
N MET A 67 19.61 -10.61 12.36
CA MET A 67 19.61 -10.55 10.90
C MET A 67 18.67 -11.63 10.35
N ASN A 68 17.84 -11.30 9.35
CA ASN A 68 16.93 -12.26 8.74
C ASN A 68 17.71 -12.98 7.66
N ILE A 69 18.45 -14.01 8.07
CA ILE A 69 19.28 -14.76 7.15
C ILE A 69 18.45 -15.55 6.15
N GLY A 70 17.21 -15.90 6.50
CA GLY A 70 16.27 -16.53 5.58
C GLY A 70 15.91 -15.61 4.43
N ALA A 71 15.55 -14.35 4.71
CA ALA A 71 15.24 -13.37 3.67
C ALA A 71 16.44 -13.07 2.77
N LEU A 72 17.64 -12.93 3.35
CA LEU A 72 18.87 -12.74 2.57
C LEU A 72 19.20 -13.94 1.69
N ALA A 73 19.00 -15.16 2.20
CA ALA A 73 19.20 -16.38 1.43
C ALA A 73 18.27 -16.41 0.22
N GLN A 74 16.98 -16.05 0.38
CA GLN A 74 16.05 -15.96 -0.76
C GLN A 74 16.50 -14.89 -1.75
N LEU A 75 16.83 -13.68 -1.29
CA LEU A 75 17.30 -12.62 -2.17
C LEU A 75 18.49 -13.07 -3.02
N ARG A 76 19.45 -13.77 -2.40
CA ARG A 76 20.62 -14.31 -3.11
C ARG A 76 20.25 -15.44 -4.07
N ASN A 77 19.44 -16.40 -3.61
CA ASN A 77 19.11 -17.61 -4.38
C ASN A 77 18.22 -17.30 -5.59
N TYR A 78 17.36 -16.29 -5.48
CA TYR A 78 16.42 -15.90 -6.54
C TYR A 78 16.86 -14.66 -7.32
N ARG A 79 18.05 -14.11 -7.06
CA ARG A 79 18.56 -12.87 -7.68
C ARG A 79 18.48 -12.91 -9.21
N GLU A 80 18.91 -14.00 -9.82
CA GLU A 80 18.92 -14.17 -11.28
C GLU A 80 17.51 -14.22 -11.90
N LEU A 81 16.50 -14.59 -11.12
CA LEU A 81 15.09 -14.57 -11.57
C LEU A 81 14.42 -13.22 -11.29
N ILE A 82 14.90 -12.48 -10.29
CA ILE A 82 14.36 -11.19 -9.90
C ILE A 82 14.62 -10.13 -10.96
N ILE A 83 15.82 -10.11 -11.56
CA ILE A 83 16.16 -9.07 -12.54
C ILE A 83 15.28 -9.13 -13.79
N PRO A 84 15.12 -10.29 -14.48
CA PRO A 84 14.20 -10.38 -15.61
C PRO A 84 12.75 -10.04 -15.24
N ARG A 85 12.30 -10.42 -14.03
CA ARG A 85 10.97 -10.09 -13.52
C ARG A 85 10.80 -8.58 -13.34
N LEU A 86 11.79 -7.90 -12.74
CA LEU A 86 11.81 -6.43 -12.61
C LEU A 86 11.81 -5.76 -13.98
N THR A 87 12.64 -6.22 -14.91
CA THR A 87 12.70 -5.69 -16.27
C THR A 87 11.35 -5.77 -16.98
N GLY A 88 10.66 -6.92 -16.88
CA GLY A 88 9.31 -7.09 -17.42
C GLY A 88 8.29 -6.17 -16.76
N ILE A 89 8.34 -6.00 -15.44
CA ILE A 89 7.47 -5.08 -14.70
C ILE A 89 7.71 -3.63 -15.15
N ILE A 90 8.97 -3.19 -15.22
CA ILE A 90 9.34 -1.84 -15.63
C ILE A 90 8.86 -1.56 -17.06
N ALA A 91 9.03 -2.52 -17.96
CA ALA A 91 8.53 -2.43 -19.32
C ALA A 91 7.01 -2.33 -19.38
N ALA A 92 6.30 -3.16 -18.59
CA ALA A 92 4.83 -3.13 -18.52
C ALA A 92 4.30 -1.79 -17.98
N LEU A 93 5.00 -1.20 -17.01
CA LEU A 93 4.68 0.13 -16.47
C LEU A 93 5.08 1.28 -17.40
N GLY A 94 5.76 1.01 -18.52
CA GLY A 94 6.24 2.05 -19.43
C GLY A 94 7.32 2.94 -18.82
N LEU A 95 8.09 2.42 -17.86
CA LEU A 95 9.11 3.18 -17.12
C LEU A 95 10.54 2.95 -17.63
N ALA A 96 10.70 2.22 -18.75
CA ALA A 96 12.00 1.97 -19.37
C ALA A 96 12.80 3.27 -19.59
N LYS A 97 14.11 3.21 -19.38
CA LYS A 97 15.00 4.36 -19.49
C LYS A 97 16.07 4.12 -20.55
N LYS A 98 16.39 5.15 -21.32
CA LYS A 98 17.57 5.11 -22.21
C LYS A 98 18.85 5.25 -21.39
N GLN A 99 19.98 4.80 -21.92
CA GLN A 99 21.28 4.76 -21.22
C GLN A 99 21.75 6.12 -20.62
N HIS A 100 21.24 7.25 -21.11
CA HIS A 100 21.57 8.59 -20.61
C HIS A 100 20.50 9.20 -19.70
N GLU A 101 19.33 8.57 -19.59
CA GLU A 101 18.27 9.01 -18.71
C GLU A 101 18.54 8.55 -17.28
N ARG A 102 18.14 9.34 -16.29
CA ARG A 102 18.32 8.99 -14.89
C ARG A 102 17.08 8.28 -14.37
N VAL A 103 17.30 7.28 -13.51
CA VAL A 103 16.23 6.65 -12.72
C VAL A 103 15.88 7.60 -11.57
N LEU A 104 14.63 8.04 -11.53
CA LEU A 104 14.13 8.95 -10.48
C LEU A 104 13.65 8.15 -9.27
N LEU A 105 13.63 8.76 -8.08
CA LEU A 105 13.03 8.13 -6.89
C LEU A 105 11.57 7.73 -7.15
N ILE A 106 10.80 8.55 -7.86
CA ILE A 106 9.41 8.23 -8.22
C ILE A 106 9.32 6.96 -9.07
N ASP A 107 10.28 6.72 -9.97
CA ASP A 107 10.28 5.52 -10.82
C ASP A 107 10.48 4.26 -9.96
N MET A 108 11.46 4.30 -9.05
CA MET A 108 11.69 3.20 -8.10
C MET A 108 10.50 2.97 -7.19
N TRP A 109 9.87 4.04 -6.69
CA TRP A 109 8.69 3.96 -5.85
C TRP A 109 7.53 3.29 -6.59
N ARG A 110 7.30 3.63 -7.86
CA ARG A 110 6.22 3.05 -8.68
C ARG A 110 6.40 1.55 -8.88
N VAL A 111 7.62 1.12 -9.22
CA VAL A 111 7.95 -0.31 -9.35
C VAL A 111 7.78 -1.03 -8.01
N ALA A 112 8.25 -0.44 -6.92
CA ALA A 112 8.09 -1.02 -5.58
C ALA A 112 6.61 -1.12 -5.19
N HIS A 113 5.82 -0.08 -5.44
CA HIS A 113 4.39 -0.13 -5.16
C HIS A 113 3.71 -1.24 -5.96
N PHE A 114 4.01 -1.36 -7.26
CA PHE A 114 3.51 -2.43 -8.10
C PHE A 114 3.89 -3.81 -7.54
N CYS A 115 5.17 -4.05 -7.20
CA CYS A 115 5.64 -5.31 -6.62
C CYS A 115 4.90 -5.66 -5.31
N ARG A 116 4.52 -4.65 -4.52
CA ARG A 116 3.69 -4.85 -3.32
C ARG A 116 2.25 -5.26 -3.67
N ALA A 117 1.72 -4.81 -4.80
CA ALA A 117 0.36 -5.09 -5.26
C ALA A 117 0.22 -6.45 -5.96
N VAL A 118 1.29 -7.01 -6.55
CA VAL A 118 1.22 -8.29 -7.30
C VAL A 118 0.56 -9.42 -6.50
N PRO A 119 0.93 -9.68 -5.23
CA PRO A 119 0.25 -10.70 -4.44
C PRO A 119 -1.23 -10.40 -4.16
N LEU A 120 -1.65 -9.14 -4.23
CA LEU A 120 -3.02 -8.72 -3.91
C LEU A 120 -4.04 -9.36 -4.85
N GLN A 121 -3.69 -9.55 -6.13
CA GLN A 121 -4.57 -10.19 -7.11
C GLN A 121 -5.03 -11.58 -6.65
N SER A 122 -4.08 -12.47 -6.32
CA SER A 122 -4.40 -13.84 -5.91
C SER A 122 -5.22 -13.86 -4.61
N ARG A 123 -4.93 -12.93 -3.69
CA ARG A 123 -5.64 -12.81 -2.42
C ARG A 123 -7.07 -12.34 -2.57
N LEU A 124 -7.30 -11.33 -3.40
CA LEU A 124 -8.64 -10.83 -3.67
C LEU A 124 -9.47 -11.90 -4.40
N SER A 125 -8.89 -12.63 -5.35
CA SER A 125 -9.52 -13.80 -5.99
C SER A 125 -9.90 -14.89 -4.98
N GLU A 126 -9.05 -15.14 -3.98
CA GLU A 126 -9.37 -16.09 -2.91
C GLU A 126 -10.57 -15.62 -2.07
N LEU A 127 -10.60 -14.33 -1.69
CA LEU A 127 -11.69 -13.74 -0.90
C LEU A 127 -13.03 -13.82 -1.64
N THR A 128 -13.05 -13.56 -2.95
CA THR A 128 -14.27 -13.61 -3.77
C THR A 128 -14.73 -15.02 -4.07
N SER A 129 -13.81 -15.96 -4.32
CA SER A 129 -14.14 -17.37 -4.55
C SER A 129 -14.87 -18.03 -3.37
N ARG A 130 -14.79 -17.43 -2.17
CA ARG A 130 -15.48 -17.85 -0.94
C ARG A 130 -16.89 -17.27 -0.76
N ALA A 131 -17.36 -16.46 -1.69
CA ALA A 131 -18.73 -15.95 -1.72
C ALA A 131 -19.73 -16.91 -2.42
N VAL A 132 -19.27 -18.04 -2.97
CA VAL A 132 -20.11 -19.11 -3.53
C VAL A 132 -20.84 -19.86 -2.38
N PRO A 133 -22.14 -20.23 -2.51
CA PRO A 133 -22.94 -20.79 -1.43
C PRO A 133 -22.29 -21.97 -0.69
N LEU A 134 -22.36 -21.93 0.66
CA LEU A 134 -21.75 -22.89 1.59
C LEU A 134 -22.14 -24.36 1.37
N GLN A 135 -23.31 -24.64 0.78
CA GLN A 135 -23.81 -26.01 0.61
C GLN A 135 -22.92 -26.88 -0.28
N SER A 136 -22.25 -26.32 -1.30
CA SER A 136 -21.40 -27.11 -2.20
C SER A 136 -20.00 -27.39 -1.65
N ARG A 137 -19.62 -26.78 -0.52
CA ARG A 137 -18.26 -26.80 0.02
C ARG A 137 -18.08 -27.53 1.35
N LEU A 138 -19.16 -27.91 2.02
CA LEU A 138 -19.08 -28.70 3.26
C LEU A 138 -18.40 -30.06 3.03
N SER A 139 -18.40 -30.58 1.81
CA SER A 139 -17.67 -31.80 1.41
C SER A 139 -16.18 -31.59 1.09
N GLU A 140 -15.74 -30.35 0.76
CA GLU A 140 -14.33 -30.03 0.48
C GLU A 140 -13.60 -29.45 1.71
N LEU A 141 -14.34 -28.80 2.61
CA LEU A 141 -13.79 -28.11 3.79
C LEU A 141 -13.32 -29.06 4.91
N THR A 142 -13.80 -30.31 4.95
CA THR A 142 -13.36 -31.30 5.95
C THR A 142 -11.94 -31.84 5.70
N ASN A 143 -11.35 -31.61 4.52
CA ASN A 143 -9.99 -32.10 4.18
C ASN A 143 -8.98 -31.00 3.76
N LYS A 144 -9.37 -29.72 3.73
CA LYS A 144 -8.52 -28.59 3.27
C LYS A 144 -8.51 -27.39 4.22
N SER A 145 -8.48 -27.61 5.52
CA SER A 145 -8.10 -26.52 6.43
C SER A 145 -6.62 -26.16 6.17
N GLU A 146 -6.37 -24.92 5.77
CA GLU A 146 -5.08 -24.18 5.86
C GLU A 146 -4.16 -24.06 4.64
N ASN A 147 -4.45 -24.62 3.47
CA ASN A 147 -3.66 -24.32 2.26
C ASN A 147 -4.12 -23.01 1.60
N TYR A 148 -3.71 -21.88 2.17
CA TYR A 148 -3.71 -20.59 1.46
C TYR A 148 -2.77 -20.68 0.24
N ALA A 149 -3.09 -19.98 -0.84
CA ALA A 149 -2.20 -19.93 -2.01
C ALA A 149 -0.84 -19.36 -1.57
N THR A 150 0.21 -20.18 -1.65
CA THR A 150 1.57 -19.73 -1.37
C THR A 150 2.00 -18.77 -2.47
N VAL A 151 2.67 -17.68 -2.07
CA VAL A 151 3.21 -16.73 -3.03
C VAL A 151 4.54 -17.25 -3.55
N GLU A 152 4.69 -17.26 -4.87
CA GLU A 152 5.92 -17.65 -5.57
C GLU A 152 7.14 -16.94 -4.99
N ALA A 153 8.27 -17.64 -4.87
CA ALA A 153 9.46 -17.13 -4.20
C ALA A 153 9.96 -15.78 -4.77
N CYS A 154 10.04 -15.63 -6.09
CA CYS A 154 10.48 -14.38 -6.72
C CYS A 154 9.55 -13.21 -6.36
N THR A 155 8.23 -13.43 -6.45
CA THR A 155 7.21 -12.45 -6.06
C THR A 155 7.29 -12.12 -4.56
N SER A 156 7.53 -13.11 -3.70
CA SER A 156 7.74 -12.90 -2.25
C SER A 156 8.93 -12.00 -1.96
N VAL A 157 10.08 -12.25 -2.60
CA VAL A 157 11.27 -11.43 -2.42
C VAL A 157 11.03 -10.00 -2.89
N LEU A 158 10.45 -9.82 -4.08
CA LEU A 158 10.11 -8.50 -4.62
C LEU A 158 9.15 -7.72 -3.72
N PHE A 159 8.16 -8.40 -3.14
CA PHE A 159 7.23 -7.82 -2.19
C PHE A 159 7.94 -7.37 -0.89
N LYS A 160 8.88 -8.16 -0.37
CA LYS A 160 9.64 -7.80 0.85
C LYS A 160 10.58 -6.63 0.60
N VAL A 161 11.31 -6.67 -0.52
CA VAL A 161 12.21 -5.58 -0.95
C VAL A 161 11.44 -4.28 -1.15
N SER A 162 10.25 -4.36 -1.76
CA SER A 162 9.48 -3.16 -2.06
C SER A 162 9.06 -2.38 -0.81
N PHE A 163 8.82 -3.04 0.32
CA PHE A 163 8.57 -2.33 1.58
C PHE A 163 9.74 -1.45 1.99
N GLY A 164 10.97 -1.96 1.91
CA GLY A 164 12.16 -1.17 2.20
C GLY A 164 12.31 0.01 1.26
N ILE A 165 11.99 -0.19 -0.03
CA ILE A 165 12.07 0.87 -1.03
C ILE A 165 11.03 1.97 -0.77
N LEU A 166 9.78 1.57 -0.55
CA LEU A 166 8.65 2.47 -0.27
C LEU A 166 8.87 3.26 1.02
N ASP A 167 9.32 2.61 2.11
CA ASP A 167 9.55 3.27 3.40
C ASP A 167 10.69 4.29 3.31
N THR A 168 11.80 3.93 2.65
CA THR A 168 12.95 4.83 2.49
C THR A 168 12.60 6.04 1.64
N ILE A 169 11.91 5.87 0.50
CA ILE A 169 11.53 6.99 -0.37
C ILE A 169 10.48 7.87 0.32
N SER A 170 9.52 7.27 1.03
CA SER A 170 8.54 8.04 1.80
C SER A 170 9.22 8.89 2.88
N GLU A 171 10.25 8.36 3.54
CA GLU A 171 11.06 9.12 4.51
C GLU A 171 11.88 10.23 3.83
N ALA A 172 12.45 9.98 2.65
CA ALA A 172 13.15 10.99 1.87
C ALA A 172 12.24 12.19 1.58
N VAL A 173 11.03 11.93 1.08
CA VAL A 173 10.04 12.99 0.78
C VAL A 173 9.64 13.75 2.04
N LYS A 174 9.49 13.06 3.18
CA LYS A 174 9.23 13.70 4.49
C LYS A 174 10.36 14.64 4.90
N MET A 175 11.61 14.31 4.59
CA MET A 175 12.78 15.13 4.89
C MET A 175 13.06 16.23 3.85
N GLY A 176 12.12 16.47 2.93
CA GLY A 176 12.21 17.54 1.94
C GLY A 176 12.89 17.17 0.62
N HIS A 177 13.26 15.90 0.41
CA HIS A 177 13.74 15.45 -0.91
C HIS A 177 12.61 15.46 -1.94
N HIS A 178 12.95 15.74 -3.19
CA HIS A 178 11.99 15.72 -4.28
C HIS A 178 11.85 14.31 -4.84
N VAL A 179 10.64 13.91 -5.23
CA VAL A 179 10.38 12.60 -5.85
C VAL A 179 11.09 12.45 -7.21
N THR A 180 11.52 13.56 -7.80
CA THR A 180 12.32 13.64 -9.04
C THR A 180 13.82 13.63 -8.78
N ASP A 181 14.27 13.50 -7.53
CA ASP A 181 15.69 13.34 -7.23
C ASP A 181 16.22 12.03 -7.84
N CYS A 182 17.51 12.03 -8.18
CA CYS A 182 18.22 10.87 -8.70
C CYS A 182 19.29 10.47 -7.70
N TRP A 183 19.23 9.26 -7.16
CA TRP A 183 20.22 8.78 -6.19
C TRP A 183 21.03 7.66 -6.81
N SER A 184 22.34 7.66 -6.56
CA SER A 184 23.13 6.45 -6.80
C SER A 184 22.72 5.37 -5.81
N PRO A 185 22.98 4.08 -6.11
CA PRO A 185 22.81 2.99 -5.14
C PRO A 185 23.49 3.24 -3.78
N GLU A 186 24.64 3.91 -3.79
CA GLU A 186 25.39 4.28 -2.58
C GLU A 186 24.67 5.39 -1.80
N ASP A 187 24.19 6.44 -2.46
CA ASP A 187 23.47 7.54 -1.83
C ASP A 187 22.17 7.04 -1.18
N TYR A 188 21.45 6.18 -1.90
CA TYR A 188 20.24 5.53 -1.40
C TYR A 188 20.54 4.71 -0.13
N TYR A 189 21.57 3.86 -0.19
CA TYR A 189 21.99 3.06 0.97
C TYR A 189 22.35 3.95 2.16
N ASN A 190 23.16 5.00 1.92
CA ASN A 190 23.61 5.90 2.98
C ASN A 190 22.45 6.63 3.64
N PHE A 191 21.47 7.11 2.85
CA PHE A 191 20.25 7.73 3.37
C PHE A 191 19.43 6.72 4.18
N ALA A 192 19.15 5.53 3.63
CA ALA A 192 18.40 4.50 4.33
C ALA A 192 19.08 4.09 5.64
N ASN A 193 20.42 4.03 5.66
CA ASN A 193 21.20 3.72 6.86
C ASN A 193 21.13 4.84 7.89
N SER A 194 21.30 6.10 7.48
CA SER A 194 21.28 7.25 8.40
C SER A 194 19.93 7.44 9.07
N GLN A 195 18.84 7.10 8.37
CA GLN A 195 17.48 7.13 8.91
C GLN A 195 17.09 5.86 9.67
N GLY A 196 18.00 4.88 9.79
CA GLY A 196 17.72 3.61 10.45
C GLY A 196 16.61 2.80 9.76
N ARG A 197 16.49 2.91 8.44
CA ARG A 197 15.45 2.27 7.60
C ARG A 197 15.90 0.99 6.92
N LEU A 198 17.21 0.72 6.89
CA LEU A 198 17.77 -0.59 6.53
C LEU A 198 17.43 -1.69 7.56
N ILE A 199 16.86 -1.31 8.68
CA ILE A 199 16.39 -2.18 9.74
C ILE A 199 15.02 -1.61 10.10
N GLY A 200 13.91 -2.24 9.71
CA GLY A 200 12.61 -1.75 10.16
C GLY A 200 12.65 -1.53 11.67
N ARG A 201 11.93 -0.53 12.22
CA ARG A 201 12.10 -0.06 13.61
C ARG A 201 12.18 -1.19 14.65
N ASN A 202 11.50 -2.31 14.40
CA ASN A 202 11.47 -3.54 15.20
C ASN A 202 11.87 -4.82 14.43
N GLU A 203 12.39 -4.69 13.20
CA GLU A 203 12.53 -5.77 12.24
C GLU A 203 13.98 -6.19 12.00
N VAL A 204 14.08 -7.26 11.22
CA VAL A 204 15.25 -8.04 10.94
C VAL A 204 15.47 -7.88 9.42
N CYS A 205 16.38 -7.02 8.94
CA CYS A 205 17.69 -7.45 8.43
C CYS A 205 18.42 -6.28 7.74
N ALA A 206 19.68 -6.02 8.07
CA ALA A 206 20.60 -5.39 7.12
C ALA A 206 21.52 -6.47 6.53
N ALA A 207 21.48 -6.60 5.20
CA ALA A 207 22.48 -7.28 4.39
C ALA A 207 23.88 -6.63 4.61
N PRO A 208 24.98 -7.29 4.23
CA PRO A 208 26.25 -6.58 4.04
C PRO A 208 26.03 -5.37 3.10
N LYS A 209 26.67 -4.23 3.40
CA LYS A 209 26.54 -2.99 2.61
C LYS A 209 26.66 -3.25 1.10
N GLN A 210 27.70 -3.97 0.70
CA GLN A 210 27.99 -4.28 -0.71
C GLN A 210 26.89 -5.12 -1.37
N LEU A 211 26.25 -6.04 -0.63
CA LEU A 211 25.15 -6.84 -1.18
C LEU A 211 23.94 -5.96 -1.47
N PHE A 212 23.60 -5.01 -0.58
CA PHE A 212 22.47 -4.12 -0.78
C PHE A 212 22.73 -3.12 -1.92
N ILE A 213 23.91 -2.50 -1.93
CA ILE A 213 24.32 -1.59 -3.01
C ILE A 213 24.31 -2.32 -4.36
N SER A 214 24.85 -3.54 -4.40
CA SER A 214 24.85 -4.35 -5.62
C SER A 214 23.44 -4.72 -6.07
N PHE A 215 22.52 -5.01 -5.15
CA PHE A 215 21.12 -5.24 -5.52
C PHE A 215 20.42 -3.97 -6.03
N LEU A 216 20.65 -2.82 -5.39
CA LEU A 216 20.13 -1.53 -5.86
C LEU A 216 20.68 -1.14 -7.24
N GLN A 217 21.94 -1.51 -7.51
CA GLN A 217 22.52 -1.38 -8.85
C GLN A 217 21.74 -2.23 -9.85
N ASP A 218 21.52 -3.53 -9.58
CA ASP A 218 20.73 -4.37 -10.50
C ASP A 218 19.29 -3.85 -10.68
N PHE A 219 18.67 -3.34 -9.61
CA PHE A 219 17.34 -2.74 -9.67
C PHE A 219 17.32 -1.52 -10.59
N SER A 220 18.36 -0.68 -10.52
CA SER A 220 18.52 0.48 -11.40
C SER A 220 18.81 0.04 -12.84
N ASP A 221 19.66 -0.98 -13.02
CA ASP A 221 20.03 -1.52 -14.32
C ASP A 221 18.83 -2.14 -15.05
N ALA A 222 17.89 -2.73 -14.30
CA ALA A 222 16.66 -3.27 -14.85
C ALA A 222 15.82 -2.24 -15.63
N PHE A 223 15.96 -0.93 -15.33
CA PHE A 223 15.31 0.13 -16.10
C PHE A 223 15.87 0.30 -17.50
N TYR A 224 17.18 0.16 -17.67
CA TYR A 224 17.84 0.25 -18.96
C TYR A 224 17.64 -1.04 -19.76
N LEU A 225 17.73 -2.20 -19.11
CA LEU A 225 17.41 -3.49 -19.72
C LEU A 225 15.97 -3.56 -20.27
N ALA A 226 15.04 -2.82 -19.66
CA ALA A 226 13.66 -2.76 -20.12
C ALA A 226 13.49 -2.03 -21.46
N ASP A 227 14.38 -1.07 -21.76
CA ASP A 227 14.42 -0.37 -23.05
C ASP A 227 14.95 -1.28 -24.17
N GLU A 228 15.87 -2.18 -23.82
CA GLU A 228 16.44 -3.17 -24.74
C GLU A 228 15.46 -4.30 -25.12
N LEU A 229 14.32 -4.42 -24.43
CA LEU A 229 13.31 -5.42 -24.77
C LEU A 229 12.68 -5.16 -26.13
N SER A 230 12.60 -6.23 -26.93
CA SER A 230 11.83 -6.22 -28.18
C SER A 230 10.39 -5.76 -27.94
N GLU A 231 9.76 -5.12 -28.92
CA GLU A 231 8.36 -4.69 -28.84
C GLU A 231 7.42 -5.85 -28.48
N LYS A 232 7.67 -7.04 -29.04
CA LYS A 232 6.93 -8.27 -28.73
C LYS A 232 7.08 -8.65 -27.25
N SER A 233 8.29 -8.57 -26.70
CA SER A 233 8.54 -8.87 -25.28
C SER A 233 7.84 -7.87 -24.37
N ARG A 234 7.89 -6.57 -24.71
CA ARG A 234 7.20 -5.51 -23.95
C ARG A 234 5.68 -5.72 -23.95
N ALA A 235 5.10 -6.04 -25.11
CA ALA A 235 3.68 -6.37 -25.22
C ALA A 235 3.29 -7.61 -24.40
N ALA A 236 4.14 -8.65 -24.39
CA ALA A 236 3.93 -9.84 -23.57
C ALA A 236 3.97 -9.52 -22.07
N SER A 237 4.94 -8.72 -21.61
CA SER A 237 5.01 -8.28 -20.22
C SER A 237 3.82 -7.42 -19.81
N TYR A 238 3.38 -6.49 -20.68
CA TYR A 238 2.17 -5.72 -20.43
C TYR A 238 0.95 -6.64 -20.23
N LEU A 239 0.76 -7.63 -21.12
CA LEU A 239 -0.36 -8.57 -21.00
C LEU A 239 -0.27 -9.42 -19.72
N GLU A 240 0.93 -9.85 -19.34
CA GLU A 240 1.18 -10.60 -18.10
C GLU A 240 0.80 -9.79 -16.85
N TYR A 241 1.19 -8.51 -16.80
CA TYR A 241 1.05 -7.68 -15.60
C TYR A 241 -0.19 -6.78 -15.57
N ARG A 242 -0.95 -6.68 -16.66
CA ARG A 242 -2.08 -5.75 -16.81
C ARG A 242 -3.04 -5.75 -15.63
N THR A 243 -3.48 -6.93 -15.17
CA THR A 243 -4.42 -7.02 -14.04
C THR A 243 -3.80 -6.48 -12.75
N SER A 244 -2.56 -6.85 -12.47
CA SER A 244 -1.82 -6.34 -11.30
C SER A 244 -1.57 -4.83 -11.40
N MET A 245 -1.40 -4.27 -12.61
CA MET A 245 -1.19 -2.82 -12.81
C MET A 245 -2.44 -2.03 -12.42
N ILE A 246 -3.60 -2.51 -12.87
CA ILE A 246 -4.89 -1.87 -12.55
C ILE A 246 -5.19 -2.01 -11.05
N ILE A 247 -4.95 -3.20 -10.46
CA ILE A 247 -5.11 -3.40 -9.01
C ILE A 247 -4.17 -2.50 -8.21
N SER A 248 -2.91 -2.36 -8.62
CA SER A 248 -1.94 -1.49 -7.95
C SER A 248 -2.37 -0.02 -7.99
N ASP A 249 -2.92 0.42 -9.12
CA ASP A 249 -3.38 1.79 -9.28
C ASP A 249 -4.63 2.08 -8.43
N ILE A 250 -5.62 1.18 -8.44
CA ILE A 250 -6.78 1.24 -7.54
C ILE A 250 -6.32 1.24 -6.08
N GLN A 251 -5.36 0.38 -5.74
CA GLN A 251 -4.80 0.29 -4.39
C GLN A 251 -4.18 1.62 -3.95
N TRP A 252 -3.38 2.26 -4.81
CA TRP A 252 -2.82 3.58 -4.53
C TRP A 252 -3.89 4.61 -4.23
N LYS A 253 -4.85 4.76 -5.15
CA LYS A 253 -5.91 5.77 -5.05
C LYS A 253 -6.73 5.59 -3.78
N LEU A 254 -7.05 4.35 -3.42
CA LEU A 254 -7.77 4.07 -2.17
C LEU A 254 -6.91 4.39 -0.93
N HIS A 255 -5.60 4.17 -0.95
CA HIS A 255 -4.71 4.60 0.14
C HIS A 255 -4.67 6.12 0.29
N VAL A 256 -4.55 6.88 -0.81
CA VAL A 256 -4.59 8.35 -0.80
C VAL A 256 -5.95 8.86 -0.34
N PHE A 257 -7.03 8.32 -0.89
CA PHE A 257 -8.41 8.62 -0.47
C PHE A 257 -8.59 8.38 1.02
N SER A 258 -8.18 7.21 1.53
CA SER A 258 -8.33 6.87 2.94
C SER A 258 -7.57 7.84 3.85
N TYR A 259 -6.36 8.25 3.46
CA TYR A 259 -5.59 9.25 4.20
C TYR A 259 -6.29 10.62 4.19
N ALA A 260 -6.64 11.12 3.00
CA ALA A 260 -7.26 12.43 2.81
C ALA A 260 -8.63 12.52 3.51
N PHE A 261 -9.43 11.45 3.46
CA PHE A 261 -10.71 11.37 4.14
C PHE A 261 -10.56 11.43 5.66
N GLU A 262 -9.59 10.71 6.23
CA GLU A 262 -9.29 10.78 7.66
C GLU A 262 -8.80 12.17 8.07
N LEU A 263 -7.95 12.81 7.26
CA LEU A 263 -7.48 14.16 7.53
C LEU A 263 -8.63 15.17 7.51
N ALA A 264 -9.47 15.12 6.47
CA ALA A 264 -10.67 15.92 6.34
C ALA A 264 -11.62 15.74 7.54
N ARG A 265 -11.85 14.50 7.96
CA ARG A 265 -12.66 14.16 9.14
C ARG A 265 -12.08 14.78 10.41
N VAL A 266 -10.81 14.54 10.70
CA VAL A 266 -10.17 15.05 11.92
C VAL A 266 -10.15 16.58 11.96
N VAL A 267 -9.82 17.22 10.85
CA VAL A 267 -9.84 18.69 10.72
C VAL A 267 -11.25 19.25 10.95
N SER A 268 -12.27 18.62 10.35
CA SER A 268 -13.67 19.01 10.51
C SER A 268 -14.15 18.85 11.96
N CYS A 269 -13.80 17.73 12.61
CA CYS A 269 -14.11 17.50 14.02
C CYS A 269 -13.48 18.58 14.92
N LYS A 270 -12.19 18.88 14.75
CA LYS A 270 -11.49 19.89 15.56
C LYS A 270 -12.06 21.31 15.42
N LYS A 271 -12.58 21.65 14.24
CA LYS A 271 -13.18 22.98 13.99
C LYS A 271 -14.51 23.17 14.72
N ASN A 272 -15.22 22.09 15.03
CA ASN A 272 -16.63 22.13 15.42
C ASN A 272 -16.92 21.52 16.81
N LEU A 273 -16.00 20.73 17.38
CA LEU A 273 -16.16 20.10 18.68
C LEU A 273 -15.47 20.90 19.80
N SER A 274 -16.10 20.93 20.98
CA SER A 274 -15.46 21.40 22.21
C SER A 274 -14.29 20.49 22.61
N ALA A 275 -13.35 21.00 23.42
CA ALA A 275 -12.15 20.27 23.82
C ALA A 275 -12.43 18.90 24.48
N GLU A 276 -13.59 18.73 25.11
CA GLU A 276 -14.03 17.48 25.77
C GLU A 276 -14.44 16.37 24.77
N ASN A 277 -14.90 16.72 23.57
CA ASN A 277 -15.32 15.77 22.54
C ASN A 277 -14.15 15.26 21.66
N ASN A 278 -12.94 15.78 21.87
CA ASN A 278 -11.74 15.32 21.16
C ASN A 278 -11.44 13.83 21.41
N ALA A 279 -11.80 13.29 22.59
CA ALA A 279 -11.62 11.86 22.91
C ALA A 279 -12.37 10.93 21.94
N TYR A 280 -13.50 11.37 21.37
CA TYR A 280 -14.27 10.60 20.40
C TYR A 280 -13.55 10.45 19.06
N ILE A 281 -12.84 11.50 18.62
CA ILE A 281 -12.05 11.53 17.37
C ILE A 281 -11.00 10.41 17.38
N PHE A 282 -10.41 10.15 18.55
CA PHE A 282 -9.36 9.14 18.76
C PHE A 282 -9.89 7.73 19.07
N SER A 283 -11.21 7.56 19.19
CA SER A 283 -11.77 6.25 19.58
C SER A 283 -11.92 5.26 18.41
N ARG A 284 -11.91 5.74 17.16
CA ARG A 284 -12.03 4.92 15.94
C ARG A 284 -10.76 5.01 15.09
N HIS A 285 -9.87 4.04 15.26
CA HIS A 285 -8.69 3.83 14.41
C HIS A 285 -8.93 2.68 13.42
N THR A 286 -9.91 2.85 12.54
CA THR A 286 -10.32 1.80 11.59
C THR A 286 -9.40 1.74 10.37
N THR A 287 -8.70 2.83 10.04
CA THR A 287 -7.70 2.88 8.97
C THR A 287 -6.27 2.91 9.53
N PRO A 288 -5.25 2.48 8.75
CA PRO A 288 -3.85 2.61 9.15
C PRO A 288 -3.36 4.07 9.19
N TYR A 289 -4.14 5.03 8.70
CA TYR A 289 -3.73 6.42 8.49
C TYR A 289 -4.22 7.39 9.57
N CYS A 290 -5.14 6.96 10.44
CA CYS A 290 -5.77 7.85 11.43
C CYS A 290 -4.74 8.59 12.31
N ASN A 291 -3.68 7.93 12.77
CA ASN A 291 -2.62 8.59 13.57
C ASN A 291 -1.86 9.65 12.77
N ASP A 292 -1.57 9.37 11.51
CA ASP A 292 -0.84 10.28 10.64
C ASP A 292 -1.70 11.51 10.28
N ALA A 293 -3.00 11.29 10.04
CA ALA A 293 -3.98 12.35 9.82
C ALA A 293 -4.15 13.24 11.08
N VAL A 294 -4.17 12.63 12.26
CA VAL A 294 -4.18 13.37 13.54
C VAL A 294 -2.96 14.26 13.66
N ALA A 295 -1.77 13.73 13.40
CA ALA A 295 -0.53 14.51 13.45
C ALA A 295 -0.57 15.68 12.46
N ALA A 296 -0.89 15.42 11.19
CA ALA A 296 -1.00 16.45 10.14
C ALA A 296 -2.03 17.55 10.47
N SER A 297 -3.16 17.19 11.08
CA SER A 297 -4.20 18.15 11.45
C SER A 297 -3.79 19.14 12.56
N ASN A 298 -2.64 18.94 13.21
CA ASN A 298 -2.08 19.91 14.16
C ASN A 298 -1.20 20.96 13.47
N GLU A 299 -0.83 20.75 12.21
CA GLU A 299 -0.01 21.69 11.45
C GLU A 299 -0.85 22.87 10.95
N ALA A 300 -0.21 24.02 10.77
CA ALA A 300 -0.87 25.22 10.25
C ALA A 300 -1.43 25.01 8.82
N LYS A 301 -0.80 24.12 8.06
CA LYS A 301 -1.19 23.73 6.70
C LYS A 301 -1.17 22.21 6.56
N PRO A 302 -2.27 21.53 6.92
CA PRO A 302 -2.28 20.07 7.02
C PRO A 302 -1.92 19.32 5.72
N LEU A 303 -2.26 19.87 4.54
CA LEU A 303 -1.90 19.29 3.24
C LEU A 303 -0.41 19.47 2.89
N GLU A 304 0.24 20.49 3.46
CA GLU A 304 1.67 20.74 3.24
C GLU A 304 2.56 20.03 4.28
N ALA A 305 1.96 19.41 5.31
CA ALA A 305 2.70 18.72 6.36
C ALA A 305 3.58 17.59 5.80
N ASP A 306 4.76 17.39 6.39
CA ASP A 306 5.74 16.38 5.94
C ASP A 306 5.13 14.98 5.85
N ILE A 307 4.25 14.64 6.79
CA ILE A 307 3.58 13.34 6.84
C ILE A 307 2.53 13.14 5.73
N THR A 308 1.97 14.25 5.22
CA THR A 308 0.95 14.29 4.17
C THR A 308 1.59 14.29 2.78
N ALA A 309 2.73 14.97 2.64
CA ALA A 309 3.40 15.22 1.37
C ALA A 309 3.64 13.94 0.52
N PRO A 310 4.05 12.78 1.06
CA PRO A 310 4.21 11.55 0.28
C PRO A 310 2.92 11.05 -0.37
N PHE A 311 1.75 11.26 0.26
CA PHE A 311 0.47 10.78 -0.27
C PHE A 311 -0.06 11.66 -1.40
N ILE A 312 0.20 12.96 -1.33
CA ILE A 312 -0.33 13.93 -2.31
C ILE A 312 0.65 14.14 -3.47
N LYS A 313 1.95 14.25 -3.19
CA LYS A 313 2.97 14.60 -4.20
C LYS A 313 3.34 13.44 -5.11
N ILE A 314 3.11 12.19 -4.70
CA ILE A 314 3.37 11.01 -5.51
C ILE A 314 2.15 10.77 -6.41
N SER A 315 2.21 11.27 -7.64
CA SER A 315 1.23 10.91 -8.66
C SER A 315 1.55 9.55 -9.26
N PHE A 316 0.56 8.65 -9.21
CA PHE A 316 0.60 7.35 -9.85
C PHE A 316 -0.69 7.17 -10.65
N ASN A 317 -0.52 7.04 -11.97
CA ASN A 317 -1.59 6.69 -12.87
C ASN A 317 -1.01 5.71 -13.89
N ASN A 318 -1.56 4.49 -13.92
CA ASN A 318 -1.19 3.48 -14.91
C ASN A 318 -2.05 3.55 -16.19
N GLY A 319 -2.74 4.67 -16.42
CA GLY A 319 -3.67 4.85 -17.55
C GLY A 319 -4.95 4.02 -17.37
N THR A 320 -5.50 3.99 -16.15
CA THR A 320 -6.71 3.23 -15.85
C THR A 320 -7.97 3.87 -16.42
N ASP A 321 -9.11 3.21 -16.21
CA ASP A 321 -10.46 3.67 -16.56
C ASP A 321 -10.65 5.16 -16.25
N GLU A 322 -10.91 5.98 -17.29
CA GLU A 322 -11.08 7.43 -17.17
C GLU A 322 -12.16 7.81 -16.14
N SER A 323 -13.19 6.98 -15.98
CA SER A 323 -14.25 7.22 -15.00
C SER A 323 -13.75 7.10 -13.56
N LEU A 324 -12.82 6.17 -13.30
CA LEU A 324 -12.18 6.02 -12.00
C LEU A 324 -11.28 7.21 -11.68
N ASP A 325 -10.49 7.66 -12.67
CA ASP A 325 -9.62 8.83 -12.53
C ASP A 325 -10.43 10.09 -12.23
N PHE A 326 -11.52 10.30 -12.97
CA PHE A 326 -12.41 11.43 -12.78
C PHE A 326 -13.06 11.39 -11.38
N ALA A 327 -13.59 10.23 -10.96
CA ALA A 327 -14.19 10.08 -9.64
C ALA A 327 -13.17 10.30 -8.51
N PHE A 328 -11.95 9.81 -8.67
CA PHE A 328 -10.86 10.02 -7.72
C PHE A 328 -10.52 11.51 -7.58
N ILE A 329 -10.25 12.20 -8.69
CA ILE A 329 -9.90 13.63 -8.69
C ILE A 329 -11.04 14.46 -8.09
N ALA A 330 -12.29 14.20 -8.47
CA ALA A 330 -13.44 14.90 -7.93
C ALA A 330 -13.57 14.72 -6.41
N CYS A 331 -13.27 13.52 -5.90
CA CYS A 331 -13.29 13.23 -4.47
C CYS A 331 -12.12 13.90 -3.72
N ILE A 332 -10.90 13.82 -4.26
CA ILE A 332 -9.72 14.44 -3.64
C ILE A 332 -9.86 15.96 -3.59
N ASN A 333 -10.30 16.62 -4.67
CA ASN A 333 -10.51 18.06 -4.68
C ASN A 333 -11.51 18.49 -3.59
N TRP A 334 -12.62 17.75 -3.44
CA TRP A 334 -13.57 18.02 -2.36
C TRP A 334 -12.93 17.86 -0.97
N LEU A 335 -12.12 16.81 -0.75
CA LEU A 335 -11.43 16.61 0.53
C LEU A 335 -10.41 17.73 0.80
N GLU A 336 -9.71 18.23 -0.22
CA GLU A 336 -8.81 19.36 -0.10
C GLU A 336 -9.57 20.66 0.26
N ASP A 337 -10.70 20.90 -0.39
CA ASP A 337 -11.59 22.03 -0.08
C ASP A 337 -12.02 21.96 1.40
N VAL A 338 -12.46 20.79 1.86
CA VAL A 338 -12.84 20.54 3.26
C VAL A 338 -11.70 20.90 4.23
N ILE A 339 -10.49 20.47 3.91
CA ILE A 339 -9.31 20.69 4.76
C ILE A 339 -8.98 22.18 4.81
N ASN A 340 -9.08 22.88 3.67
CA ASN A 340 -8.68 24.28 3.51
C ASN A 340 -9.73 25.33 3.92
N ILE A 341 -11.03 25.04 3.83
CA ILE A 341 -12.11 26.04 4.06
C ILE A 341 -12.16 26.52 5.53
N LYS A 342 -12.41 27.83 5.68
CA LYS A 342 -12.76 28.57 6.91
C LYS A 342 -14.03 29.38 6.55
N PRO A 343 -15.31 29.05 6.89
CA PRO A 343 -15.90 28.54 8.14
C PRO A 343 -17.03 27.46 7.92
N PRO A 344 -17.78 27.00 8.95
CA PRO A 344 -18.70 25.84 8.90
C PRO A 344 -20.01 26.00 8.08
N GLU A 345 -20.43 27.22 7.71
CA GLU A 345 -21.81 27.46 7.23
C GLU A 345 -22.05 27.04 5.76
N GLN A 346 -21.03 27.07 4.90
CA GLN A 346 -21.10 26.51 3.54
C GLN A 346 -20.96 24.98 3.52
N TYR A 347 -20.54 24.40 4.65
CA TYR A 347 -20.12 23.01 4.74
C TYR A 347 -21.31 22.03 4.73
N LEU A 348 -22.49 22.44 5.23
CA LEU A 348 -23.62 21.55 5.43
C LEU A 348 -24.36 21.16 4.14
N SER A 349 -24.49 22.07 3.16
CA SER A 349 -25.06 21.75 1.85
C SER A 349 -24.08 21.00 0.94
N ASP A 350 -22.78 21.29 1.09
CA ASP A 350 -21.73 20.66 0.27
C ASP A 350 -21.34 19.27 0.76
N ASN A 351 -21.66 18.92 2.02
CA ASN A 351 -21.35 17.62 2.60
C ASN A 351 -22.09 16.45 1.95
N GLU A 352 -23.38 16.60 1.65
CA GLU A 352 -24.13 15.51 1.00
C GLU A 352 -23.59 15.27 -0.42
N SER A 353 -23.32 16.34 -1.16
CA SER A 353 -22.64 16.29 -2.47
C SER A 353 -21.24 15.67 -2.36
N GLY A 354 -20.48 16.01 -1.32
CA GLY A 354 -19.15 15.49 -1.02
C GLY A 354 -19.11 14.00 -0.69
N LEU A 355 -19.96 13.55 0.24
CA LEU A 355 -20.11 12.14 0.58
C LEU A 355 -20.55 11.33 -0.64
N ASN A 356 -21.42 11.87 -1.48
CA ASN A 356 -21.79 11.23 -2.74
C ASN A 356 -20.57 11.05 -3.67
N LYS A 357 -19.64 12.01 -3.75
CA LYS A 357 -18.38 11.84 -4.52
C LYS A 357 -17.52 10.70 -3.96
N ALA A 358 -17.41 10.59 -2.63
CA ALA A 358 -16.68 9.49 -1.99
C ALA A 358 -17.32 8.13 -2.28
N LEU A 359 -18.66 8.03 -2.22
CA LEU A 359 -19.39 6.81 -2.56
C LEU A 359 -19.24 6.43 -4.04
N VAL A 360 -19.31 7.41 -4.95
CA VAL A 360 -19.08 7.20 -6.38
C VAL A 360 -17.67 6.67 -6.61
N PHE A 361 -16.65 7.26 -5.99
CA PHE A 361 -15.27 6.78 -6.11
C PHE A 361 -15.12 5.33 -5.61
N LEU A 362 -15.68 5.00 -4.43
CA LEU A 362 -15.67 3.63 -3.92
C LEU A 362 -16.41 2.65 -4.85
N GLN A 363 -17.53 3.09 -5.44
CA GLN A 363 -18.27 2.28 -6.41
C GLN A 363 -17.46 2.02 -7.68
N CYS A 364 -16.78 3.03 -8.24
CA CYS A 364 -15.89 2.86 -9.38
C CYS A 364 -14.76 1.86 -9.09
N CYS A 365 -14.16 1.94 -7.88
CA CYS A 365 -13.15 0.98 -7.44
C CYS A 365 -13.71 -0.44 -7.35
N GLU A 366 -14.90 -0.61 -6.75
CA GLU A 366 -15.57 -1.90 -6.61
C GLU A 366 -15.86 -2.53 -7.96
N ASP A 367 -16.46 -1.76 -8.87
CA ASP A 367 -16.80 -2.20 -10.21
C ASP A 367 -15.55 -2.64 -10.98
N ALA A 368 -14.46 -1.87 -10.89
CA ALA A 368 -13.20 -2.19 -11.54
C ALA A 368 -12.56 -3.47 -10.96
N LEU A 369 -12.48 -3.59 -9.64
CA LEU A 369 -11.95 -4.79 -8.97
C LEU A 369 -12.81 -6.01 -9.27
N PHE A 370 -14.14 -5.87 -9.24
CA PHE A 370 -15.07 -6.96 -9.53
C PHE A 370 -14.89 -7.50 -10.95
N LYS A 371 -14.82 -6.61 -11.96
CA LYS A 371 -14.57 -6.98 -13.37
C LYS A 371 -13.26 -7.74 -13.57
N LEU A 372 -12.24 -7.46 -12.75
CA LEU A 372 -10.92 -8.09 -12.86
C LEU A 372 -10.82 -9.44 -12.14
N ILE A 373 -11.55 -9.61 -11.04
CA ILE A 373 -11.26 -10.65 -10.05
C ILE A 373 -12.37 -11.70 -9.97
N VAL A 374 -13.61 -11.33 -10.28
CA VAL A 374 -14.77 -12.22 -10.19
C VAL A 374 -15.11 -12.76 -11.59
N PRO A 375 -15.06 -14.09 -11.81
CA PRO A 375 -15.58 -14.70 -13.04
C PRO A 375 -17.05 -14.29 -13.23
N ARG A 376 -17.51 -14.13 -14.47
CA ARG A 376 -18.84 -13.62 -14.93
C ARG A 376 -20.11 -14.35 -14.41
N ILE A 377 -20.09 -14.90 -13.21
CA ILE A 377 -21.24 -15.47 -12.53
C ILE A 377 -21.95 -14.30 -11.84
N ALA A 378 -23.26 -14.19 -12.09
CA ALA A 378 -24.15 -13.09 -11.73
C ALA A 378 -24.28 -12.87 -10.21
N ASN A 379 -23.22 -12.38 -9.57
CA ASN A 379 -23.30 -11.80 -8.24
C ASN A 379 -23.57 -10.30 -8.40
N GLU A 380 -24.52 -9.79 -7.64
CA GLU A 380 -24.79 -8.35 -7.56
C GLU A 380 -23.54 -7.64 -7.02
N ILE A 381 -23.07 -6.63 -7.75
CA ILE A 381 -21.99 -5.76 -7.27
C ILE A 381 -22.52 -5.00 -6.05
N TYR A 382 -21.73 -4.97 -4.98
CA TYR A 382 -22.11 -4.27 -3.76
C TYR A 382 -22.24 -2.77 -4.01
N ARG A 383 -23.25 -2.16 -3.39
CA ARG A 383 -23.48 -0.71 -3.44
C ARG A 383 -23.09 -0.06 -2.13
N TYR A 384 -22.12 0.85 -2.18
CA TYR A 384 -21.68 1.58 -0.99
C TYR A 384 -22.73 2.57 -0.52
N THR A 385 -22.84 2.69 0.80
CA THR A 385 -23.74 3.62 1.48
C THR A 385 -22.96 4.52 2.44
N ILE A 386 -23.57 5.63 2.90
CA ILE A 386 -22.97 6.50 3.92
C ILE A 386 -22.59 5.69 5.17
N SER A 387 -23.42 4.72 5.58
CA SER A 387 -23.13 3.84 6.72
C SER A 387 -21.82 3.06 6.54
N ASP A 388 -21.44 2.69 5.31
CA ASP A 388 -20.15 2.04 5.07
C ASP A 388 -18.98 3.00 5.30
N LEU A 389 -19.11 4.27 4.89
CA LEU A 389 -18.11 5.30 5.17
C LEU A 389 -18.00 5.56 6.68
N GLU A 390 -19.12 5.72 7.37
CA GLU A 390 -19.14 5.95 8.83
C GLU A 390 -18.59 4.76 9.62
N HIS A 391 -18.86 3.54 9.14
CA HIS A 391 -18.35 2.33 9.76
C HIS A 391 -16.85 2.18 9.55
N PHE A 392 -16.35 2.52 8.35
CA PHE A 392 -14.96 2.31 7.97
C PHE A 392 -14.04 3.48 8.33
N PHE A 393 -14.49 4.73 8.28
CA PHE A 393 -13.69 5.93 8.52
C PHE A 393 -14.14 6.70 9.77
N GLY A 394 -15.28 6.34 10.35
CA GLY A 394 -15.94 7.18 11.34
C GLY A 394 -16.85 8.21 10.69
N ASP A 395 -17.74 8.77 11.49
CA ASP A 395 -18.74 9.73 11.01
C ASP A 395 -18.13 11.13 10.89
N ILE A 396 -18.29 11.73 9.70
CA ILE A 396 -17.88 13.11 9.39
C ILE A 396 -18.99 14.13 9.70
N THR A 397 -20.23 13.66 9.92
CA THR A 397 -21.47 14.45 10.03
C THR A 397 -22.02 14.63 11.45
N SER A 398 -21.79 13.71 12.41
CA SER A 398 -22.21 13.83 13.83
C SER A 398 -21.69 15.08 14.55
N VAL A 399 -20.76 15.78 13.91
CA VAL A 399 -20.18 17.04 14.33
C VAL A 399 -21.16 18.23 14.16
N ALA A 400 -22.21 18.10 13.34
CA ALA A 400 -23.17 19.17 13.06
C ALA A 400 -24.44 19.14 13.92
N THR A 401 -24.76 18.01 14.56
CA THR A 401 -26.07 17.80 15.21
C THR A 401 -26.06 17.97 16.73
N THR A 402 -24.89 18.12 17.37
CA THR A 402 -24.77 18.29 18.83
C THR A 402 -24.86 19.73 19.33
N THR A 403 -25.04 20.71 18.44
CA THR A 403 -25.25 22.14 18.76
C THR A 403 -26.70 22.62 18.59
N LYS A 404 -27.68 21.71 18.64
CA LYS A 404 -29.10 22.10 18.75
C LYS A 404 -29.66 21.87 20.14
#